data_AF-A0A3A1Y2J8-F1
#
_entry.id   AF-A0A3A1Y2J8-F1
#
_cell.length_a   1.000
_cell.length_b   1.000
_cell.length_c   1.000
_cell.angle_alpha   90.00
_cell.angle_beta   90.00
_cell.angle_gamma   90.00
#
_symmetry.space_group_name_H-M   'P 1'
#
loop_
_entity.id
_entity.type
_entity.pdbx_description
1 polymer ?
#
loop_
_entity_poly.entity_id
_entity_poly.type
_entity_poly.pdbx_seq_one_letter_code
_entity_poly.pdbx_strand_id
1 'polypeptide(L)'
;MKYFLIFTLLANFTWMQAQAEEKSTFSSNPAVYTQAPTFKPMVNSTLEKVIDLSTNKQKIYGAMYRSNATCILVIKVNDQPMPMRTYNLGSLLVKAPSYLAPQEINQMLTAFARSERIGNN
;
A
#
# COMPACT_ATOMS: atom_id res chain seq x y z
N MET A 1 -75.02 -27.93 2.68
CA MET A 1 -73.77 -27.78 3.44
C MET A 1 -72.64 -27.55 2.44
N LYS A 2 -72.10 -26.33 2.34
CA LYS A 2 -70.97 -25.99 1.48
C LYS A 2 -69.82 -25.54 2.37
N TYR A 3 -68.70 -26.26 2.28
CA TYR A 3 -67.46 -25.98 3.00
C TYR A 3 -66.60 -24.99 2.20
N PHE A 4 -66.03 -24.00 2.91
CA PHE A 4 -64.64 -23.49 2.87
C PHE A 4 -63.98 -23.20 1.50
N LEU A 5 -63.21 -22.14 1.26
CA LEU A 5 -62.18 -21.50 2.09
C LEU A 5 -62.03 -20.02 1.69
N ILE A 6 -61.78 -19.17 2.68
CA ILE A 6 -61.27 -17.81 2.47
C ILE A 6 -59.75 -17.91 2.41
N PHE A 7 -59.16 -17.58 1.25
CA PHE A 7 -57.72 -17.40 1.11
C PHE A 7 -57.34 -15.99 1.56
N THR A 8 -56.85 -15.86 2.80
CA THR A 8 -56.15 -14.66 3.27
C THR A 8 -54.73 -14.68 2.71
N LEU A 9 -54.47 -13.83 1.72
CA LEU A 9 -53.12 -13.58 1.21
C LEU A 9 -52.42 -12.57 2.15
N LEU A 10 -51.55 -13.06 3.04
CA LEU A 10 -50.68 -12.23 3.86
C LEU A 10 -49.53 -11.72 2.97
N ALA A 11 -49.55 -10.44 2.60
CA ALA A 11 -48.44 -9.79 1.93
C ALA A 11 -47.31 -9.52 2.93
N ASN A 12 -46.29 -10.40 2.94
CA ASN A 12 -45.04 -10.16 3.64
C ASN A 12 -44.24 -9.09 2.88
N PHE A 13 -44.33 -7.83 3.33
CA PHE A 13 -43.36 -6.79 2.98
C PHE A 13 -42.04 -7.11 3.68
N THR A 14 -41.14 -7.77 2.96
CA THR A 14 -39.72 -7.84 3.34
C THR A 14 -38.98 -6.71 2.63
N TRP A 15 -38.46 -5.80 3.44
CA TRP A 15 -37.53 -4.76 3.02
C TRP A 15 -36.23 -5.43 2.59
N MET A 16 -36.02 -5.60 1.29
CA MET A 16 -34.68 -5.84 0.76
C MET A 16 -33.91 -4.53 0.91
N GLN A 17 -33.13 -4.43 1.98
CA GLN A 17 -31.98 -3.52 2.01
C GLN A 17 -31.05 -3.95 0.89
N ALA A 18 -31.04 -3.19 -0.20
CA ALA A 18 -29.94 -3.21 -1.14
C ALA A 18 -28.71 -2.74 -0.36
N GLN A 19 -27.99 -3.68 0.24
CA GLN A 19 -26.60 -3.47 0.58
C GLN A 19 -25.89 -3.31 -0.76
N ALA A 20 -25.73 -2.06 -1.18
CA ALA A 20 -24.64 -1.69 -2.05
C ALA A 20 -23.37 -2.08 -1.28
N GLU A 21 -22.92 -3.32 -1.47
CA GLU A 21 -21.53 -3.66 -1.31
C GLU A 21 -20.80 -2.73 -2.28
N GLU A 22 -20.37 -1.57 -1.78
CA GLU A 22 -19.27 -0.81 -2.34
C GLU A 22 -18.04 -1.70 -2.21
N LYS A 23 -17.99 -2.72 -3.06
CA LYS A 23 -16.81 -3.45 -3.43
C LYS A 23 -15.94 -2.38 -4.07
N SER A 24 -15.13 -1.71 -3.24
CA SER A 24 -14.06 -0.85 -3.68
C SER A 24 -13.23 -1.70 -4.64
N THR A 25 -13.53 -1.56 -5.92
CA THR A 25 -12.74 -2.11 -6.99
C THR A 25 -11.49 -1.27 -6.98
N PHE A 26 -10.57 -1.64 -6.08
CA PHE A 26 -9.17 -1.31 -6.23
C PHE A 26 -8.80 -1.89 -7.59
N SER A 27 -8.85 -1.03 -8.61
CA SER A 27 -8.50 -1.36 -9.97
C SER A 27 -7.10 -1.94 -9.92
N SER A 28 -7.00 -3.25 -10.16
CA SER A 28 -5.74 -3.99 -10.22
C SER A 28 -4.94 -3.67 -11.47
N ASN A 29 -5.24 -2.55 -12.13
CA ASN A 29 -4.42 -2.02 -13.18
C ASN A 29 -3.38 -1.10 -12.54
N PRO A 30 -2.11 -1.51 -12.42
CA PRO A 30 -1.06 -0.58 -12.02
C PRO A 30 -1.00 0.47 -13.12
N ALA A 31 -1.61 1.63 -12.88
CA ALA A 31 -1.36 2.78 -13.72
C ALA A 31 0.17 2.91 -13.81
N VAL A 32 0.69 2.88 -15.03
CA VAL A 32 2.12 3.03 -15.27
C VAL A 32 2.43 4.50 -15.00
N TYR A 33 2.71 4.82 -13.74
CA TYR A 33 3.05 6.16 -13.31
C TYR A 33 4.48 6.44 -13.76
N THR A 34 4.61 7.20 -14.83
CA THR A 34 5.89 7.48 -15.48
C THR A 34 6.69 8.58 -14.80
N GLN A 35 6.06 9.38 -13.93
CA GLN A 35 6.73 10.48 -13.25
C GLN A 35 7.46 9.98 -12.00
N ALA A 36 8.76 10.28 -11.91
CA ALA A 36 9.56 10.03 -10.73
C ALA A 36 8.97 10.79 -9.51
N PRO A 37 8.90 10.16 -8.33
CA PRO A 37 8.40 10.79 -7.13
C PRO A 37 9.34 11.90 -6.64
N THR A 38 8.75 12.90 -6.00
CA THR A 38 9.48 13.96 -5.32
C THR A 38 9.79 13.55 -3.89
N PHE A 39 11.06 13.67 -3.52
CA PHE A 39 11.52 13.49 -2.15
C PHE A 39 11.86 14.84 -1.55
N LYS A 40 10.97 15.35 -0.70
CA LYS A 40 11.20 16.59 0.06
C LYS A 40 11.93 16.26 1.38
N PRO A 41 12.76 17.16 1.91
CA PRO A 41 13.26 17.06 3.28
C PRO A 41 12.09 16.89 4.26
N MET A 42 12.22 15.99 5.24
CA MET A 42 11.21 15.83 6.29
C MET A 42 11.63 16.58 7.55
N VAL A 43 10.66 16.95 8.37
CA VAL A 43 10.91 17.62 9.66
C VAL A 43 11.92 16.80 10.48
N ASN A 44 12.98 17.45 10.96
CA ASN A 44 14.07 16.85 11.74
C ASN A 44 14.82 15.72 11.01
N SER A 45 14.86 15.75 9.67
CA SER A 45 15.67 14.80 8.90
C SER A 45 16.25 15.42 7.63
N THR A 46 17.45 14.99 7.27
CA THR A 46 18.13 15.42 6.05
C THR A 46 18.03 14.32 4.99
N LEU A 47 17.66 14.68 3.76
CA LEU A 47 17.71 13.77 2.62
C LEU A 47 19.18 13.53 2.25
N GLU A 48 19.67 12.30 2.39
CA GLU A 48 21.07 11.95 2.13
C GLU A 48 21.27 11.47 0.69
N LYS A 49 20.41 10.56 0.23
CA LYS A 49 20.60 9.87 -1.05
C LYS A 49 19.28 9.40 -1.62
N VAL A 50 19.14 9.50 -2.94
CA VAL A 50 18.02 8.94 -3.72
C VAL A 50 18.59 7.92 -4.70
N ILE A 51 17.93 6.77 -4.83
CA ILE A 51 18.27 5.70 -5.77
C ILE A 51 16.99 5.24 -6.45
N ASP A 52 17.05 4.96 -7.73
CA ASP A 52 16.02 4.26 -8.47
C ASP A 52 16.43 2.82 -8.82
N LEU A 53 15.45 1.93 -8.84
CA LEU A 53 15.63 0.53 -9.19
C LEU A 53 14.49 0.09 -10.10
N SER A 54 14.82 -0.53 -11.22
CA SER A 54 13.83 -1.16 -12.11
C SER A 54 13.57 -2.58 -11.60
N THR A 55 12.36 -2.84 -11.10
CA THR A 55 11.90 -4.21 -10.82
C THR A 55 11.25 -4.80 -12.07
N ASN A 56 10.93 -6.09 -12.04
CA ASN A 56 10.24 -6.78 -13.14
C ASN A 56 8.84 -6.20 -13.43
N LYS A 57 8.27 -5.44 -12.48
CA LYS A 57 6.91 -4.90 -12.57
C LYS A 57 6.89 -3.40 -12.83
N GLN A 58 7.81 -2.65 -12.21
CA GLN A 58 7.82 -1.19 -12.29
C GLN A 58 9.15 -0.61 -11.79
N LYS A 59 9.35 0.67 -12.06
CA LYS A 59 10.44 1.44 -11.47
C LYS A 59 10.05 1.87 -10.05
N ILE A 60 10.86 1.54 -9.07
CA ILE A 60 10.73 1.98 -7.68
C ILE A 60 11.85 2.96 -7.35
N TYR A 61 11.58 3.88 -6.44
CA TYR A 61 12.50 4.93 -6.03
C TYR A 61 12.62 4.91 -4.51
N GLY A 62 13.84 4.90 -4.00
CA GLY A 62 14.12 4.98 -2.58
C GLY A 62 14.83 6.28 -2.25
N ALA A 63 14.50 6.86 -1.10
CA ALA A 63 15.19 7.99 -0.53
C ALA A 63 15.59 7.69 0.91
N MET A 64 16.88 7.84 1.22
CA MET A 64 17.42 7.70 2.56
C MET A 64 17.45 9.07 3.24
N TYR A 65 16.89 9.11 4.43
CA TYR A 65 16.88 10.26 5.31
C TYR A 65 17.65 9.95 6.60
N ARG A 66 18.40 10.94 7.08
CA ARG A 66 19.09 10.92 8.38
C ARG A 66 18.28 11.72 9.38
N SER A 67 17.87 11.11 10.47
CA SER A 67 17.29 11.82 11.62
C SER A 67 18.06 11.45 12.87
N ASN A 68 19.01 12.30 13.28
CA ASN A 68 19.92 12.03 14.39
C ASN A 68 20.54 10.62 14.28
N ALA A 69 20.25 9.73 15.25
CA ALA A 69 20.75 8.36 15.30
C ALA A 69 19.98 7.36 14.40
N THR A 70 18.88 7.77 13.78
CA THR A 70 17.98 6.88 13.02
C THR A 70 18.07 7.14 11.52
N CYS A 71 18.13 6.07 10.74
CA CYS A 71 17.99 6.11 9.28
C CYS A 71 16.52 5.88 8.91
N ILE A 72 16.00 6.62 7.93
CA ILE A 72 14.67 6.36 7.38
C ILE A 72 14.81 6.16 5.88
N LEU A 73 14.50 4.96 5.39
CA LEU A 73 14.39 4.67 3.96
C LEU A 73 12.92 4.79 3.55
N VAL A 74 12.60 5.68 2.61
CA VAL A 74 11.26 5.83 2.06
C VAL A 74 11.28 5.38 0.61
N ILE A 75 10.48 4.36 0.31
CA ILE A 75 10.32 3.81 -1.03
C ILE A 75 8.99 4.33 -1.59
N LYS A 76 9.02 4.81 -2.83
CA LYS A 76 7.86 5.29 -3.58
C LYS A 76 7.93 4.79 -5.02
N VAL A 77 6.80 4.79 -5.69
CA VAL A 77 6.72 4.57 -7.15
C VAL A 77 6.41 5.87 -7.87
N ASN A 78 5.59 6.71 -7.24
CA ASN A 78 5.17 8.03 -7.69
C ASN A 78 4.74 8.86 -6.47
N ASP A 79 4.22 10.07 -6.69
CA ASP A 79 3.73 10.96 -5.63
C ASP A 79 2.24 10.78 -5.29
N GLN A 80 1.54 9.82 -5.90
CA GLN A 80 0.16 9.54 -5.55
C GLN A 80 0.07 8.94 -4.14
N PRO A 81 -0.95 9.33 -3.35
CA PRO A 81 -1.20 8.71 -2.05
C PRO A 81 -1.44 7.20 -2.22
N MET A 82 -0.70 6.39 -1.48
CA MET A 82 -0.86 4.94 -1.47
C MET A 82 -0.66 4.39 -0.05
N PRO A 83 -1.28 3.25 0.29
CA PRO A 83 -1.06 2.64 1.60
C PRO A 83 0.42 2.26 1.76
N MET A 84 1.02 2.73 2.84
CA MET A 84 2.43 2.51 3.18
C MET A 84 2.53 1.62 4.41
N ARG A 85 3.43 0.63 4.35
CA ARG A 85 3.84 -0.18 5.49
C ARG A 85 5.18 0.31 6.03
N THR A 86 5.31 0.35 7.34
CA THR A 86 6.57 0.65 8.03
C THR A 86 7.18 -0.64 8.56
N TYR A 87 8.46 -0.86 8.27
CA TYR A 87 9.26 -1.96 8.78
C TYR A 87 10.34 -1.38 9.68
N ASN A 88 10.41 -1.87 10.93
CA ASN A 88 11.44 -1.48 11.88
C ASN A 88 12.54 -2.55 11.88
N LEU A 89 13.74 -2.16 11.45
CA LEU A 89 14.92 -3.01 11.34
C LEU A 89 16.02 -2.52 12.31
N GLY A 90 15.64 -2.08 13.51
CA GLY A 90 16.54 -1.55 14.53
C GLY A 90 16.76 -0.04 14.37
N SER A 91 17.95 0.37 13.93
CA SER A 91 18.27 1.79 13.68
C SER A 91 17.77 2.30 12.31
N LEU A 92 17.14 1.42 11.53
CA LEU A 92 16.59 1.71 10.21
C LEU A 92 15.08 1.52 10.21
N LEU A 93 14.36 2.57 9.82
CA LEU A 93 12.93 2.52 9.50
C LEU A 93 12.77 2.49 7.99
N VAL A 94 12.10 1.47 7.47
CA VAL A 94 11.77 1.39 6.04
C VAL A 94 10.28 1.64 5.85
N LYS A 95 9.91 2.66 5.09
CA LYS A 95 8.54 2.94 4.67
C LYS A 95 8.40 2.59 3.21
N ALA A 96 7.56 1.62 2.88
CA ALA A 96 7.35 1.17 1.50
C ALA A 96 5.86 0.96 1.21
N PRO A 97 5.41 1.02 -0.05
CA PRO A 97 4.04 0.70 -0.41
C PRO A 97 3.66 -0.70 0.04
N SER A 98 2.48 -0.87 0.61
CA SER A 98 2.04 -2.13 1.23
C SER A 98 1.98 -3.32 0.25
N TYR A 99 1.89 -3.04 -1.05
CA TYR A 99 1.85 -4.05 -2.10
C TYR A 99 3.24 -4.49 -2.61
N LEU A 100 4.32 -3.78 -2.26
CA LEU A 100 5.67 -4.18 -2.65
C LEU A 100 6.07 -5.45 -1.90
N ALA A 101 6.64 -6.40 -2.64
CA ALA A 101 7.10 -7.64 -2.05
C ALA A 101 8.37 -7.41 -1.20
N PRO A 102 8.58 -8.16 -0.10
CA PRO A 102 9.79 -8.06 0.72
C PRO A 102 11.09 -8.16 -0.09
N GLN A 103 11.09 -8.96 -1.16
CA GLN A 103 12.23 -9.11 -2.06
C GLN A 103 12.59 -7.81 -2.78
N GLU A 104 11.61 -7.04 -3.27
CA GLU A 104 11.83 -5.75 -3.94
C GLU A 104 12.38 -4.72 -2.95
N ILE A 105 11.89 -4.74 -1.71
CA ILE A 105 12.39 -3.87 -0.64
C ILE A 105 13.84 -4.26 -0.27
N ASN A 106 14.15 -5.55 -0.20
CA ASN A 106 15.51 -6.04 0.06
C ASN A 106 16.49 -5.71 -1.07
N GLN A 107 16.03 -5.67 -2.33
CA GLN A 107 16.83 -5.17 -3.45
C GLN A 107 17.16 -3.69 -3.27
N MET A 108 16.19 -2.87 -2.87
CA MET A 108 16.42 -1.46 -2.56
C MET A 108 17.40 -1.27 -1.39
N LEU A 109 17.25 -2.04 -0.31
CA LEU A 109 18.19 -2.03 0.81
C LEU A 109 19.62 -2.37 0.36
N THR A 110 19.76 -3.36 -0.52
CA THR A 110 21.06 -3.71 -1.12
C THR A 110 21.64 -2.57 -1.96
N ALA A 111 20.81 -1.87 -2.74
CA ALA A 111 21.25 -0.71 -3.53
C ALA A 111 21.77 0.46 -2.65
N PHE A 112 21.23 0.58 -1.45
CA PHE A 112 21.72 1.51 -0.43
C PHE A 112 22.88 0.98 0.43
N ALA A 113 23.47 -0.17 0.05
CA ALA A 113 24.51 -0.85 0.81
C ALA A 113 24.12 -1.14 2.28
N ARG A 114 22.84 -1.41 2.51
CA ARG A 114 22.30 -1.81 3.82
C ARG A 114 22.38 -3.33 3.99
N SER A 115 22.67 -3.78 5.20
CA SER A 115 22.72 -5.20 5.57
C SER A 115 21.41 -5.72 6.14
N GLU A 116 20.52 -4.83 6.61
CA GLU A 116 19.22 -5.20 7.17
C GLU A 116 18.31 -5.83 6.11
N ARG A 117 17.49 -6.81 6.51
CA ARG A 117 16.58 -7.53 5.61
C ARG A 117 15.19 -7.67 6.22
N ILE A 118 14.17 -7.54 5.38
CA ILE A 118 12.79 -7.87 5.72
C ILE A 118 12.58 -9.36 5.45
N GLY A 119 12.07 -10.08 6.45
CA GLY A 119 11.73 -11.50 6.33
C GLY A 119 10.54 -11.73 5.37
N ASN A 120 10.54 -12.89 4.71
CA ASN A 120 9.38 -13.37 3.95
C ASN A 120 8.40 -13.99 4.95
N ASN A 121 7.48 -13.18 5.49
CA ASN A 121 6.30 -13.70 6.20
C ASN A 121 5.13 -13.86 5.23
#